data_AF-A0A1B6HD05-F1
#
_entry.id   AF-A0A1B6HD05-F1
#
_cell.length_a   1.000
_cell.length_b   1.000
_cell.length_c   1.000
_cell.angle_alpha   90.00
_cell.angle_beta   90.00
_cell.angle_gamma   90.00
#
_symmetry.space_group_name_H-M   'P 1'
#
loop_
_entity.id
_entity.type
_entity.pdbx_description
1 polymer ?
#
loop_
_entity_poly.entity_id
_entity_poly.type
_entity_poly.pdbx_seq_one_letter_code
_entity_poly.pdbx_strand_id
1 'polypeptide(L)'
;MVDIFVDSRRQCPPQILVFDLYTDNLVKRYRFPKSLLEDDSLLITIALDSRQEDCSDTVAYVTDVTSYKLLVYDSATDKSWKVSSNLFYPYPLHGDFHINGVDFDLMDGLFALAVGPLRNNGDRTLYFHSLASVHESWVLTSVVRNHSAFKEDPGASPRSFHVFQETRDSQSAAQDMTDSGVLLYSLVEQNAIGCWNSHLPFRKQNLDIIAKDDYTLQFQSGLKVYGNHIWTLSSRLQNYIVDGVPEGEINYRINVGRVSDLLRHTRCDVRLRPTELPTFVYPSQTSLRP
;
A
#
# COMPACT_ATOMS: atom_id res chain seq x y z
N MET A 1 -19.75 -16.59 8.75
CA MET A 1 -19.02 -15.31 8.65
C MET A 1 -18.01 -15.33 9.79
N VAL A 2 -16.71 -15.16 9.51
CA VAL A 2 -15.71 -15.03 10.57
C VAL A 2 -15.65 -13.54 10.89
N ASP A 3 -16.13 -13.16 12.07
CA ASP A 3 -15.94 -11.81 12.58
C ASP A 3 -14.47 -11.66 12.96
N ILE A 4 -13.74 -10.86 12.17
CA ILE A 4 -12.32 -10.59 12.39
C ILE A 4 -12.09 -9.42 13.35
N PHE A 5 -13.15 -8.72 13.77
CA PHE A 5 -13.07 -7.49 14.56
C PHE A 5 -13.39 -7.71 16.04
N VAL A 6 -14.23 -8.69 16.39
CA VAL A 6 -14.71 -8.87 17.79
C VAL A 6 -14.20 -10.15 18.48
N ASP A 7 -13.87 -11.22 17.75
CA ASP A 7 -13.33 -12.47 18.33
C ASP A 7 -12.38 -13.21 17.36
N SER A 8 -11.34 -12.51 16.90
CA SER A 8 -10.39 -13.07 15.94
C SER A 8 -9.50 -14.13 16.60
N ARG A 9 -9.72 -15.41 16.22
CA ARG A 9 -8.90 -16.53 16.69
C ARG A 9 -7.99 -17.07 15.59
N ARG A 10 -6.68 -16.91 15.79
CA ARG A 10 -5.67 -17.52 14.91
C ARG A 10 -5.65 -19.04 15.05
N GLN A 11 -6.15 -19.74 14.03
CA GLN A 11 -6.20 -21.20 13.97
C GLN A 11 -4.86 -21.83 13.54
N CYS A 12 -4.11 -21.15 12.67
CA CYS A 12 -2.84 -21.63 12.12
C CYS A 12 -1.82 -20.49 12.02
N PRO A 13 -0.51 -20.78 12.09
CA PRO A 13 0.52 -19.79 11.82
C PRO A 13 0.42 -19.27 10.37
N PRO A 14 0.57 -17.95 10.14
CA PRO A 14 0.71 -17.36 8.82
C PRO A 14 1.85 -17.97 8.01
N GLN A 15 1.66 -18.07 6.69
CA GLN A 15 2.57 -18.77 5.79
C GLN A 15 2.72 -18.00 4.48
N ILE A 16 3.89 -18.06 3.87
CA ILE A 16 4.11 -17.68 2.48
C ILE A 16 4.08 -18.96 1.64
N LEU A 17 3.25 -18.97 0.60
CA LEU A 17 3.15 -20.05 -0.38
C LEU A 17 3.62 -19.54 -1.73
N VAL A 18 4.54 -20.27 -2.36
CA VAL A 18 5.07 -19.95 -3.68
C VAL A 18 4.60 -21.04 -4.64
N PHE A 19 3.87 -20.64 -5.67
CA PHE A 19 3.37 -21.54 -6.70
C PHE A 19 4.06 -21.23 -8.03
N ASP A 20 4.36 -22.28 -8.80
CA ASP A 20 4.72 -22.16 -10.21
C ASP A 20 3.44 -22.09 -11.03
N LEU A 21 3.21 -20.96 -11.69
CA LEU A 21 1.99 -20.71 -12.47
C LEU A 21 1.93 -21.51 -13.77
N TYR A 22 3.05 -22.06 -14.28
CA TYR A 22 3.05 -22.92 -15.46
C TYR A 22 2.62 -24.35 -15.13
N THR A 23 3.00 -24.84 -13.95
CA THR A 23 2.77 -26.23 -13.55
C THR A 23 1.69 -26.40 -12.48
N ASP A 24 1.16 -25.30 -11.94
CA ASP A 24 0.19 -25.25 -10.85
C ASP A 24 0.65 -26.01 -9.58
N ASN A 25 1.97 -26.04 -9.35
CA ASN A 25 2.57 -26.75 -8.24
C ASN A 25 3.04 -25.80 -7.14
N LEU A 26 2.86 -26.24 -5.88
CA LEU A 26 3.47 -25.59 -4.74
C LEU A 26 4.98 -25.84 -4.73
N VAL A 27 5.76 -24.79 -5.01
CA VAL A 27 7.22 -24.82 -5.03
C VAL A 27 7.80 -24.64 -3.62
N LYS A 28 7.22 -23.74 -2.82
CA LYS A 28 7.73 -23.45 -1.47
C LYS A 28 6.61 -23.13 -0.50
N ARG A 29 6.77 -23.59 0.75
CA ARG A 29 5.96 -23.20 1.89
C ARG A 29 6.87 -22.73 3.00
N TYR A 30 6.77 -21.46 3.35
CA TYR A 30 7.44 -20.87 4.50
C TYR A 30 6.43 -20.58 5.59
N ARG A 31 6.69 -20.99 6.83
CA ARG A 31 5.85 -20.66 7.99
C ARG A 31 6.59 -19.70 8.88
N PHE A 32 5.98 -18.57 9.22
CA PHE A 32 6.60 -17.62 10.14
C PHE A 32 6.78 -18.25 11.53
N PRO A 33 7.98 -18.15 12.13
CA PRO A 33 8.19 -18.56 13.51
C PRO A 33 7.28 -17.78 14.46
N LYS A 34 6.75 -18.45 15.50
CA LYS A 34 5.89 -17.80 16.50
C LYS A 34 6.57 -16.60 17.16
N SER A 35 7.90 -16.61 17.31
CA SER A 35 8.67 -15.51 17.88
C SER A 35 8.61 -14.21 17.09
N LEU A 36 8.18 -14.25 15.82
CA LEU A 36 8.03 -13.05 14.99
C LEU A 36 6.60 -12.48 15.01
N LEU A 37 5.67 -13.17 15.66
CA LEU A 37 4.24 -12.85 15.62
C LEU A 37 3.72 -12.60 17.04
N GLU A 38 2.89 -11.58 17.17
CA GLU A 38 2.09 -11.34 18.37
C GLU A 38 0.80 -12.17 18.30
N ASP A 39 0.03 -12.24 19.40
CA ASP A 39 -1.18 -13.08 19.46
C ASP A 39 -2.28 -12.63 18.47
N ASP A 40 -2.37 -11.33 18.26
CA ASP A 40 -3.32 -10.62 17.39
C ASP A 40 -2.73 -10.20 16.03
N SER A 41 -1.51 -10.63 15.69
CA SER A 41 -0.87 -10.33 14.39
C SER A 41 -1.80 -10.60 13.20
N LEU A 42 -2.02 -9.58 12.38
CA LEU A 42 -2.84 -9.62 11.18
C LEU A 42 -2.01 -9.17 9.97
N LEU A 43 -1.63 -10.14 9.14
CA LEU A 43 -0.77 -9.86 7.98
C LEU A 43 -1.61 -9.51 6.75
N ILE A 44 -1.50 -8.27 6.25
CA ILE A 44 -2.42 -7.76 5.21
C ILE A 44 -1.76 -7.59 3.82
N THR A 45 -0.52 -7.11 3.76
CA THR A 45 0.16 -6.82 2.49
C THR A 45 1.47 -7.58 2.39
N ILE A 46 1.75 -8.14 1.21
CA ILE A 46 3.05 -8.66 0.82
C ILE A 46 3.57 -7.90 -0.41
N ALA A 47 4.81 -7.41 -0.33
CA ALA A 47 5.54 -6.85 -1.46
C ALA A 47 6.81 -7.67 -1.70
N LEU A 48 7.12 -7.94 -2.96
CA LEU A 48 8.26 -8.75 -3.37
C LEU A 48 9.32 -7.87 -4.03
N ASP A 49 10.58 -8.11 -3.70
CA ASP A 49 11.72 -7.45 -4.33
C ASP A 49 12.75 -8.50 -4.72
N SER A 50 12.79 -8.78 -6.02
CA SER A 50 13.82 -9.61 -6.66
C SER A 50 14.61 -8.76 -7.65
N ARG A 51 15.90 -9.07 -7.76
CA ARG A 51 16.84 -8.37 -8.63
C ARG A 51 17.44 -9.29 -9.69
N GLN A 52 17.23 -10.60 -9.58
CA GLN A 52 17.63 -11.60 -10.57
C GLN A 52 16.42 -12.10 -11.37
N GLU A 53 16.64 -12.44 -12.64
CA GLU A 53 15.58 -12.96 -13.52
C GLU A 53 15.03 -14.31 -13.06
N ASP A 54 15.84 -15.11 -12.37
CA ASP A 54 15.46 -16.42 -11.85
C ASP A 54 14.77 -16.37 -10.47
N CYS A 55 14.54 -15.16 -9.94
CA CYS A 55 13.92 -14.91 -8.65
C CYS A 55 14.67 -15.52 -7.44
N SER A 56 15.91 -15.97 -7.61
CA SER A 56 16.68 -16.67 -6.56
C SER A 56 17.02 -15.80 -5.35
N ASP A 57 16.98 -14.47 -5.51
CA ASP A 57 17.30 -13.46 -4.50
C ASP A 57 16.07 -12.75 -3.91
N THR A 58 14.88 -13.33 -4.10
CA THR A 58 13.62 -12.69 -3.71
C THR A 58 13.58 -12.44 -2.20
N VAL A 59 13.30 -11.18 -1.83
CA VAL A 59 12.95 -10.79 -0.46
C VAL A 59 11.48 -10.39 -0.43
N ALA A 60 10.74 -10.93 0.52
CA ALA A 60 9.36 -10.57 0.78
C ALA A 60 9.28 -9.63 1.99
N TYR A 61 8.51 -8.56 1.83
CA TYR A 61 8.14 -7.59 2.87
C TYR A 61 6.67 -7.80 3.21
N VAL A 62 6.36 -8.17 4.44
CA VAL A 62 5.00 -8.48 4.88
C VAL A 62 4.62 -7.54 6.01
N THR A 63 3.50 -6.84 5.86
CA THR A 63 2.99 -5.93 6.89
C THR A 63 2.17 -6.66 7.92
N ASP A 64 2.28 -6.24 9.17
CA ASP A 64 1.41 -6.64 10.26
C ASP A 64 0.69 -5.40 10.81
N VAL A 65 -0.61 -5.29 10.55
CA VAL A 65 -1.39 -4.07 10.80
C VAL A 65 -1.74 -3.87 12.26
N THR A 66 -1.82 -4.93 13.06
CA THR A 66 -2.18 -4.87 14.48
C THR A 66 -0.95 -4.74 15.37
N SER A 67 0.13 -5.45 15.05
CA SER A 67 1.38 -5.34 15.82
C SER A 67 2.26 -4.16 15.39
N TYR A 68 1.94 -3.52 14.26
CA TYR A 68 2.68 -2.39 13.68
C TYR A 68 4.13 -2.77 13.34
N LYS A 69 4.28 -3.86 12.59
CA LYS A 69 5.59 -4.46 12.29
C LYS A 69 5.71 -4.78 10.82
N LEU A 70 6.95 -4.70 10.35
CA LEU A 70 7.33 -5.25 9.05
C LEU A 70 8.06 -6.57 9.28
N LEU A 71 7.54 -7.65 8.71
CA LEU A 71 8.24 -8.92 8.63
C LEU A 71 9.01 -8.96 7.31
N VAL A 72 10.28 -9.31 7.38
CA VAL A 72 11.14 -9.48 6.21
C VAL A 72 11.48 -10.95 6.09
N TYR A 73 11.29 -11.52 4.91
CA TYR A 73 11.66 -12.90 4.60
C TYR A 73 12.61 -12.92 3.40
N ASP A 74 13.81 -13.44 3.60
CA ASP A 74 14.81 -13.64 2.56
C ASP A 74 14.75 -15.10 2.09
N SER A 75 14.33 -15.29 0.83
CA SER A 75 14.14 -16.62 0.26
C SER A 75 15.44 -17.37 0.01
N ALA A 76 16.55 -16.65 -0.21
CA ALA A 76 17.86 -17.22 -0.50
C ALA A 76 18.51 -17.83 0.74
N THR A 77 18.34 -17.18 1.89
CA THR A 77 18.85 -17.66 3.18
C THR A 77 17.82 -18.42 4.02
N ASP A 78 16.56 -18.44 3.57
CA ASP A 78 15.39 -19.00 4.25
C ASP A 78 15.19 -18.46 5.68
N LYS A 79 15.57 -17.20 5.88
CA LYS A 79 15.47 -16.49 7.18
C LYS A 79 14.40 -15.43 7.13
N SER A 80 13.75 -15.21 8.27
CA SER A 80 12.91 -14.04 8.48
C SER A 80 13.23 -13.34 9.79
N TRP A 81 12.94 -12.04 9.83
CA TRP A 81 13.11 -11.19 11.00
C TRP A 81 12.05 -10.10 11.03
N LYS A 82 11.94 -9.46 12.18
CA LYS A 82 10.98 -8.40 12.47
C LYS A 82 11.70 -7.06 12.46
N VAL A 83 11.07 -6.07 11.83
CA VAL A 83 11.54 -4.67 11.78
C VAL A 83 10.48 -3.79 12.41
N SER A 84 10.93 -2.83 13.21
CA SER A 84 10.09 -1.88 13.94
C SER A 84 10.50 -0.45 13.61
N SER A 85 9.50 0.41 13.48
CA SER A 85 9.67 1.86 13.30
C SER A 85 8.45 2.57 13.88
N ASN A 86 8.65 3.77 14.42
CA ASN A 86 7.53 4.61 14.87
C ASN A 86 6.60 5.00 13.71
N LEU A 87 7.11 5.00 12.48
CA LEU A 87 6.33 5.32 11.28
C LEU A 87 5.39 4.19 10.85
N PHE A 88 5.39 3.05 11.55
CA PHE A 88 4.45 1.94 11.33
C PHE A 88 3.18 2.06 12.18
N TYR A 89 3.14 3.00 13.12
CA TYR A 89 1.99 3.19 14.00
C TYR A 89 0.87 3.96 13.27
N PRO A 90 -0.39 3.70 13.62
CA PRO A 90 -1.50 4.54 13.19
C PRO A 90 -1.39 5.94 13.81
N TYR A 91 -1.93 6.94 13.11
CA TYR A 91 -2.00 8.32 13.57
C TYR A 91 -3.39 8.54 14.16
N PRO A 92 -3.51 8.80 15.48
CA PRO A 92 -4.81 8.85 16.15
C PRO A 92 -5.83 9.85 15.58
N LEU A 93 -5.36 10.89 14.89
CA LEU A 93 -6.21 11.90 14.26
C LEU A 93 -6.76 11.48 12.88
N HIS A 94 -6.45 10.26 12.44
CA HIS A 94 -6.84 9.72 11.13
C HIS A 94 -7.41 8.29 11.26
N GLY A 95 -7.92 7.96 12.45
CA GLY A 95 -8.53 6.67 12.75
C GLY A 95 -9.99 6.57 12.35
N ASP A 96 -10.67 7.70 12.23
CA ASP A 96 -12.03 7.83 11.74
C ASP A 96 -12.04 7.88 10.20
N PHE A 97 -13.03 7.21 9.62
CA PHE A 97 -13.25 7.15 8.18
C PHE A 97 -14.69 7.51 7.86
N HIS A 98 -14.87 8.37 6.85
CA HIS A 98 -16.16 8.70 6.28
C HIS A 98 -16.21 8.37 4.78
N ILE A 99 -17.01 7.36 4.41
CA ILE A 99 -17.17 6.96 3.01
C ILE A 99 -18.66 6.89 2.70
N ASN A 100 -19.11 7.76 1.78
CA ASN A 100 -20.49 7.77 1.27
C ASN A 100 -21.58 7.79 2.36
N GLY A 101 -21.39 8.58 3.41
CA GLY A 101 -22.36 8.69 4.50
C GLY A 101 -22.28 7.57 5.54
N VAL A 102 -21.26 6.71 5.47
CA VAL A 102 -20.99 5.67 6.48
C VAL A 102 -19.71 6.03 7.23
N ASP A 103 -19.85 6.14 8.55
CA ASP A 103 -18.76 6.38 9.48
C ASP A 103 -18.29 5.06 10.11
N PHE A 104 -16.98 4.88 10.23
CA PHE A 104 -16.39 3.76 10.96
C PHE A 104 -14.98 4.12 11.46
N ASP A 105 -14.54 3.44 12.52
CA ASP A 105 -13.19 3.59 13.04
C ASP A 105 -12.33 2.39 12.64
N LEU A 106 -11.10 2.66 12.17
CA LEU A 106 -10.15 1.60 11.83
C LEU A 106 -8.72 2.05 12.07
N MET A 107 -8.19 1.70 13.24
CA MET A 107 -6.86 2.10 13.72
C MET A 107 -5.71 1.22 13.23
N ASP A 108 -5.81 0.68 12.01
CA ASP A 108 -4.77 -0.17 11.45
C ASP A 108 -3.47 0.62 11.20
N GLY A 109 -2.34 0.04 11.62
CA GLY A 109 -1.00 0.59 11.40
C GLY A 109 -0.47 0.27 10.00
N LEU A 110 0.83 -0.04 9.90
CA LEU A 110 1.53 -0.34 8.64
C LEU A 110 0.70 -1.25 7.74
N PHE A 111 0.18 -0.70 6.64
CA PHE A 111 -0.84 -1.35 5.85
C PHE A 111 -0.34 -1.69 4.45
N ALA A 112 0.21 -0.70 3.74
CA ALA A 112 0.53 -0.84 2.33
C ALA A 112 2.02 -0.60 2.06
N LEU A 113 2.54 -1.30 1.05
CA LEU A 113 3.94 -1.25 0.63
C LEU A 113 4.02 -1.06 -0.88
N ALA A 114 4.98 -0.27 -1.35
CA ALA A 114 5.36 -0.22 -2.75
C ALA A 114 6.89 -0.25 -2.89
N VAL A 115 7.39 -1.16 -3.72
CA VAL A 115 8.81 -1.28 -4.03
C VAL A 115 9.10 -0.42 -5.25
N GLY A 116 9.96 0.58 -5.08
CA GLY A 116 10.36 1.46 -6.17
C GLY A 116 11.28 0.82 -7.21
N PRO A 117 11.54 1.53 -8.32
CA PRO A 117 12.45 1.05 -9.36
C PRO A 117 13.88 0.88 -8.84
N LEU A 118 14.64 0.00 -9.49
CA LEU A 118 16.04 -0.21 -9.19
C LEU A 118 16.85 1.06 -9.48
N ARG A 119 17.58 1.53 -8.48
CA ARG A 119 18.45 2.70 -8.58
C ARG A 119 19.82 2.29 -9.14
N ASN A 120 20.58 3.27 -9.64
CA ASN A 120 21.92 3.03 -10.22
C ASN A 120 22.91 2.34 -9.26
N ASN A 121 22.71 2.45 -7.95
CA ASN A 121 23.54 1.79 -6.94
C ASN A 121 23.07 0.37 -6.59
N GLY A 122 22.08 -0.18 -7.31
CA GLY A 122 21.52 -1.50 -7.07
C GLY A 122 20.57 -1.59 -5.88
N ASP A 123 20.18 -0.46 -5.28
CA ASP A 123 19.22 -0.41 -4.18
C ASP A 123 17.82 0.01 -4.68
N ARG A 124 16.81 -0.19 -3.84
CA ARG A 124 15.44 0.27 -4.07
C ARG A 124 14.93 1.02 -2.86
N THR A 125 13.94 1.88 -3.08
CA THR A 125 13.18 2.51 -2.01
C THR A 125 11.94 1.68 -1.75
N LEU A 126 11.70 1.32 -0.49
CA LEU A 126 10.43 0.76 -0.02
C LEU A 126 9.59 1.91 0.52
N TYR A 127 8.50 2.22 -0.18
CA TYR A 127 7.47 3.17 0.23
C TYR A 127 6.44 2.46 1.08
N PHE A 128 5.94 3.13 2.12
CA PHE A 128 4.99 2.55 3.05
C PHE A 128 4.16 3.61 3.78
N HIS A 129 3.00 3.19 4.26
CA HIS A 129 2.15 3.97 5.15
C HIS A 129 1.30 3.07 6.05
N SER A 130 0.86 3.66 7.17
CA SER A 130 -0.22 3.11 7.98
C SER A 130 -1.58 3.41 7.35
N LEU A 131 -2.60 2.59 7.60
CA LEU A 131 -3.95 2.84 7.08
C LEU A 131 -4.55 4.10 7.70
N ALA A 132 -4.53 4.19 9.03
CA ALA A 132 -4.97 5.36 9.78
C ALA A 132 -3.90 6.47 9.70
N SER A 133 -3.60 6.96 8.50
CA SER A 133 -2.63 8.02 8.25
C SER A 133 -2.79 8.64 6.88
N VAL A 134 -2.48 9.93 6.78
CA VAL A 134 -2.34 10.65 5.50
C VAL A 134 -0.87 10.82 5.08
N HIS A 135 0.08 10.32 5.88
CA HIS A 135 1.50 10.42 5.60
C HIS A 135 1.98 9.27 4.72
N GLU A 136 2.91 9.57 3.81
CA GLU A 136 3.71 8.57 3.11
C GLU A 136 5.12 8.56 3.68
N SER A 137 5.70 7.37 3.83
CA SER A 137 7.03 7.16 4.39
C SER A 137 7.86 6.27 3.48
N TRP A 138 9.17 6.24 3.71
CA TRP A 138 10.08 5.42 2.93
C TRP A 138 11.32 5.01 3.71
N VAL A 139 11.92 3.91 3.26
CA VAL A 139 13.21 3.37 3.72
C VAL A 139 13.94 2.73 2.55
N LEU A 140 15.26 2.69 2.58
CA LEU A 140 16.02 1.93 1.58
C LEU A 140 15.92 0.43 1.86
N THR A 141 15.72 -0.38 0.81
CA THR A 141 15.62 -1.84 0.97
C THR A 141 16.89 -2.44 1.55
N SER A 142 18.07 -1.88 1.25
CA SER A 142 19.36 -2.26 1.85
C SER A 142 19.37 -2.20 3.39
N VAL A 143 18.60 -1.29 4.00
CA VAL A 143 18.48 -1.19 5.46
C VAL A 143 17.68 -2.37 5.98
N VAL A 144 16.43 -2.52 5.55
CA VAL A 144 15.52 -3.56 6.08
C VAL A 144 15.92 -4.98 5.68
N ARG A 145 16.72 -5.16 4.61
CA ARG A 145 17.34 -6.42 4.20
C ARG A 145 18.49 -6.88 5.12
N ASN A 146 19.05 -5.98 5.95
CA ASN A 146 20.19 -6.31 6.79
C ASN A 146 19.76 -7.11 8.03
N HIS A 147 19.61 -8.42 7.86
CA HIS A 147 19.25 -9.35 8.94
C HIS A 147 20.14 -9.19 10.20
N SER A 148 21.45 -9.02 10.02
CA SER A 148 22.39 -8.90 11.14
C SER A 148 22.14 -7.66 12.00
N ALA A 149 21.62 -6.57 11.40
CA ALA A 149 21.25 -5.37 12.15
C ALA A 149 20.00 -5.60 13.02
N PHE A 150 19.01 -6.33 12.51
CA PHE A 150 17.70 -6.50 13.16
C PHE A 150 17.53 -7.77 13.99
N LYS A 151 18.50 -8.69 13.96
CA LYS A 151 18.42 -9.99 14.63
C LYS A 151 18.18 -9.88 16.14
N GLU A 152 18.86 -8.94 16.79
CA GLU A 152 18.80 -8.76 18.25
C GLU A 152 17.88 -7.60 18.65
N ASP A 153 17.76 -6.57 17.81
CA ASP A 153 16.91 -5.40 18.04
C ASP A 153 16.09 -5.08 16.77
N PRO A 154 14.78 -5.36 16.77
CA PRO A 154 13.89 -4.98 15.67
C PRO A 154 13.90 -3.47 15.35
N GLY A 155 14.36 -2.60 16.25
CA GLY A 155 14.44 -1.15 16.10
C GLY A 155 15.83 -0.60 15.75
N ALA A 156 16.82 -1.44 15.38
CA ALA A 156 18.24 -1.08 15.30
C ALA A 156 18.66 0.03 14.31
N SER A 157 17.74 0.66 13.56
CA SER A 157 18.05 1.71 12.58
C SER A 157 16.94 2.77 12.47
N PRO A 158 16.57 3.45 13.56
CA PRO A 158 15.37 4.29 13.59
C PRO A 158 15.50 5.54 12.69
N ARG A 159 16.73 6.03 12.46
CA ARG A 159 16.99 7.23 11.63
C ARG A 159 17.02 6.96 10.13
N SER A 160 16.93 5.70 9.72
CA SER A 160 16.91 5.30 8.31
C SER A 160 15.50 5.28 7.72
N PHE A 161 14.49 5.46 8.56
CA PHE A 161 13.09 5.59 8.16
C PHE A 161 12.74 7.07 8.06
N HIS A 162 12.11 7.44 6.96
CA HIS A 162 11.81 8.83 6.64
C HIS A 162 10.33 8.99 6.33
N VAL A 163 9.74 10.07 6.83
CA VAL A 163 8.38 10.48 6.49
C VAL A 163 8.44 11.69 5.59
N PHE A 164 7.56 11.76 4.58
CA PHE A 164 7.40 12.99 3.80
C PHE A 164 6.72 14.06 4.65
N GLN A 165 7.21 15.31 4.53
CA GLN A 165 6.68 16.42 5.33
C GLN A 165 5.25 16.79 4.95
N GLU A 166 4.94 16.74 3.66
CA GLU A 166 3.59 16.97 3.15
C GLU A 166 2.80 15.65 3.08
N THR A 167 1.48 15.76 3.14
CA THR A 167 0.55 14.63 3.27
C THR A 167 -0.31 14.45 2.03
N ARG A 168 -0.97 13.30 1.92
CA ARG A 168 -2.14 13.13 1.07
C ARG A 168 -3.34 13.88 1.64
N ASP A 169 -4.41 13.98 0.85
CA ASP A 169 -5.68 14.58 1.27
C ASP A 169 -6.67 13.55 1.85
N SER A 170 -6.28 12.29 1.97
CA SER A 170 -7.08 11.21 2.56
C SER A 170 -6.16 10.05 2.97
N GLN A 171 -6.66 9.20 3.87
CA GLN A 171 -6.08 7.90 4.19
C GLN A 171 -5.95 7.04 2.93
N SER A 172 -4.98 6.14 2.95
CA SER A 172 -4.71 5.23 1.84
C SER A 172 -4.68 3.79 2.33
N ALA A 173 -5.43 2.92 1.66
CA ALA A 173 -5.44 1.48 1.85
C ALA A 173 -4.44 0.79 0.90
N ALA A 174 -4.59 0.90 -0.41
CA ALA A 174 -3.73 0.20 -1.36
C ALA A 174 -2.75 1.14 -2.06
N GLN A 175 -1.53 0.66 -2.30
CA GLN A 175 -0.57 1.32 -3.18
C GLN A 175 0.25 0.33 -4.00
N ASP A 176 0.79 0.81 -5.11
CA ASP A 176 1.78 0.12 -5.92
C ASP A 176 2.56 1.14 -6.76
N MET A 177 3.67 0.72 -7.36
CA MET A 177 4.53 1.60 -8.14
C MET A 177 4.77 1.06 -9.54
N THR A 178 4.74 1.96 -10.53
CA THR A 178 5.16 1.64 -11.90
C THR A 178 6.68 1.49 -11.98
N ASP A 179 7.18 0.74 -12.97
CA ASP A 179 8.61 0.65 -13.28
C ASP A 179 9.25 2.03 -13.58
N SER A 180 8.44 2.98 -14.04
CA SER A 180 8.85 4.38 -14.28
C SER A 180 8.90 5.25 -13.02
N GLY A 181 8.61 4.72 -11.83
CA GLY A 181 8.67 5.47 -10.57
C GLY A 181 7.45 6.36 -10.30
N VAL A 182 6.30 6.07 -10.91
CA VAL A 182 5.02 6.68 -10.49
C VAL A 182 4.39 5.81 -9.42
N LEU A 183 4.27 6.33 -8.21
CA LEU A 183 3.53 5.75 -7.11
C LEU A 183 2.03 6.01 -7.33
N LEU A 184 1.23 4.95 -7.27
CA LEU A 184 -0.23 5.00 -7.37
C LEU A 184 -0.79 4.52 -6.04
N TYR A 185 -1.77 5.25 -5.50
CA TYR A 185 -2.31 4.98 -4.17
C TYR A 185 -3.80 5.31 -4.11
N SER A 186 -4.52 4.61 -3.25
CA SER A 186 -5.91 4.94 -2.94
C SER A 186 -6.03 6.22 -2.10
N LEU A 187 -7.14 6.94 -2.29
CA LEU A 187 -7.60 8.02 -1.42
C LEU A 187 -9.01 7.63 -0.97
N VAL A 188 -9.07 6.96 0.18
CA VAL A 188 -10.21 6.14 0.58
C VAL A 188 -11.48 6.98 0.76
N GLU A 189 -11.40 8.08 1.50
CA GLU A 189 -12.57 8.96 1.74
C GLU A 189 -12.96 9.79 0.51
N GLN A 190 -12.06 9.90 -0.48
CA GLN A 190 -12.34 10.64 -1.70
C GLN A 190 -12.90 9.77 -2.82
N ASN A 191 -13.04 8.46 -2.60
CA ASN A 191 -13.36 7.46 -3.63
C ASN A 191 -12.48 7.64 -4.89
N ALA A 192 -11.18 7.88 -4.68
CA ALA A 192 -10.27 8.25 -5.74
C ALA A 192 -8.97 7.44 -5.71
N ILE A 193 -8.30 7.38 -6.87
CA ILE A 193 -6.92 6.93 -7.01
C ILE A 193 -6.06 8.16 -7.24
N GLY A 194 -5.05 8.34 -6.40
CA GLY A 194 -4.03 9.38 -6.52
C GLY A 194 -2.75 8.85 -7.14
N CYS A 195 -1.88 9.79 -7.53
CA CYS A 195 -0.56 9.49 -8.03
C CYS A 195 0.49 10.46 -7.53
N TRP A 196 1.75 10.01 -7.58
CA TRP A 196 2.93 10.84 -7.40
C TRP A 196 4.10 10.32 -8.23
N ASN A 197 4.77 11.20 -8.98
CA ASN A 197 6.02 10.87 -9.67
C ASN A 197 7.22 11.03 -8.73
N SER A 198 7.93 9.94 -8.43
CA SER A 198 9.04 9.94 -7.46
C SER A 198 10.27 10.74 -7.90
N HIS A 199 10.32 11.20 -9.15
CA HIS A 199 11.34 12.13 -9.64
C HIS A 199 11.11 13.57 -9.18
N LEU A 200 9.91 13.85 -8.64
CA LEU A 200 9.53 15.16 -8.12
C LEU A 200 9.46 15.10 -6.59
N PRO A 201 9.73 16.21 -5.87
CA PRO A 201 9.51 16.27 -4.43
C PRO A 201 8.07 15.87 -4.06
N PHE A 202 7.89 15.06 -3.00
CA PHE A 202 6.56 14.75 -2.46
C PHE A 202 5.97 16.00 -1.81
N ARG A 203 5.14 16.73 -2.57
CA ARG A 203 4.46 17.97 -2.19
C ARG A 203 3.09 17.98 -2.82
N LYS A 204 2.09 18.62 -2.20
CA LYS A 204 0.72 18.79 -2.70
C LYS A 204 0.68 19.25 -4.16
N GLN A 205 1.60 20.14 -4.53
CA GLN A 205 1.72 20.61 -5.92
C GLN A 205 2.14 19.53 -6.93
N ASN A 206 2.69 18.40 -6.51
CA ASN A 206 3.13 17.28 -7.36
C ASN A 206 2.30 16.01 -7.14
N LEU A 207 1.25 16.08 -6.33
CA LEU A 207 0.25 15.03 -6.19
C LEU A 207 -0.92 15.34 -7.13
N ASP A 208 -1.55 14.29 -7.66
CA ASP A 208 -2.72 14.44 -8.53
C ASP A 208 -3.72 13.30 -8.34
N ILE A 209 -4.97 13.50 -8.77
CA ILE A 209 -6.01 12.47 -8.80
C ILE A 209 -6.18 12.00 -10.24
N ILE A 210 -6.10 10.69 -10.47
CA ILE A 210 -6.13 10.10 -11.81
C ILE A 210 -7.45 9.40 -12.12
N ALA A 211 -8.20 9.03 -11.08
CA ALA A 211 -9.54 8.47 -11.19
C ALA A 211 -10.32 8.81 -9.93
N LYS A 212 -11.60 9.14 -10.09
CA LYS A 212 -12.53 9.37 -8.98
C LYS A 212 -13.93 8.98 -9.39
N ASP A 213 -14.60 8.18 -8.57
CA ASP A 213 -15.98 7.77 -8.81
C ASP A 213 -16.62 7.25 -7.52
N ASP A 214 -17.64 7.94 -7.03
CA ASP A 214 -18.27 7.65 -5.73
C ASP A 214 -19.09 6.34 -5.74
N TYR A 215 -19.34 5.74 -6.92
CA TYR A 215 -20.07 4.48 -7.02
C TYR A 215 -19.14 3.27 -7.17
N THR A 216 -18.12 3.38 -8.01
CA THR A 216 -17.26 2.28 -8.43
C THR A 216 -15.96 2.19 -7.66
N LEU A 217 -15.49 3.27 -7.03
CA LEU A 217 -14.22 3.33 -6.32
C LEU A 217 -14.38 3.51 -4.81
N GLN A 218 -15.45 3.00 -4.20
CA GLN A 218 -15.54 2.92 -2.74
C GLN A 218 -14.48 1.96 -2.19
N PHE A 219 -13.85 2.30 -1.06
CA PHE A 219 -12.81 1.53 -0.36
C PHE A 219 -11.93 0.65 -1.27
N GLN A 220 -10.89 1.24 -1.84
CA GLN A 220 -10.00 0.56 -2.80
C GLN A 220 -8.97 -0.30 -2.05
N SER A 221 -9.40 -1.49 -1.64
CA SER A 221 -8.63 -2.43 -0.80
C SER A 221 -7.43 -3.07 -1.50
N GLY A 222 -7.39 -3.05 -2.83
CA GLY A 222 -6.27 -3.60 -3.60
C GLY A 222 -5.89 -2.75 -4.81
N LEU A 223 -4.60 -2.68 -5.09
CA LEU A 223 -4.02 -1.99 -6.24
C LEU A 223 -2.79 -2.79 -6.71
N LYS A 224 -2.73 -3.09 -8.01
CA LYS A 224 -1.60 -3.73 -8.67
C LYS A 224 -1.31 -3.06 -10.01
N VAL A 225 -0.04 -2.81 -10.31
CA VAL A 225 0.42 -2.36 -11.62
C VAL A 225 1.06 -3.52 -12.35
N TYR A 226 0.64 -3.77 -13.59
CA TYR A 226 1.28 -4.75 -14.46
C TYR A 226 1.28 -4.26 -15.91
N GLY A 227 2.48 -4.13 -16.48
CA GLY A 227 2.67 -3.49 -17.78
C GLY A 227 2.09 -2.08 -17.78
N ASN A 228 1.26 -1.77 -18.77
CA ASN A 228 0.58 -0.47 -18.87
C ASN A 228 -0.82 -0.45 -18.23
N HIS A 229 -1.12 -1.35 -17.28
CA HIS A 229 -2.42 -1.40 -16.62
C HIS A 229 -2.31 -1.29 -15.11
N ILE A 230 -3.21 -0.51 -14.53
CA ILE A 230 -3.53 -0.54 -13.11
C ILE A 230 -4.80 -1.38 -12.93
N TRP A 231 -4.76 -2.29 -11.96
CA TRP A 231 -5.88 -3.10 -11.51
C TRP A 231 -6.19 -2.68 -10.08
N THR A 232 -7.44 -2.31 -9.80
CA THR A 232 -7.86 -2.01 -8.44
C THR A 232 -9.10 -2.78 -8.04
N LEU A 233 -9.04 -3.39 -6.86
CA LEU A 233 -10.18 -3.99 -6.19
C LEU A 233 -10.83 -2.93 -5.31
N SER A 234 -12.10 -2.65 -5.55
CA SER A 234 -12.93 -1.77 -4.74
C SER A 234 -14.09 -2.55 -4.13
N SER A 235 -14.49 -2.14 -2.94
CA SER A 235 -15.52 -2.81 -2.16
C SER A 235 -16.31 -1.85 -1.30
N ARG A 236 -17.45 -2.29 -0.77
CA ARG A 236 -18.18 -1.54 0.26
C ARG A 236 -17.79 -1.96 1.67
N LEU A 237 -16.48 -1.94 1.97
CA LEU A 237 -15.99 -2.39 3.26
C LEU A 237 -16.61 -1.60 4.42
N GLN A 238 -16.79 -0.29 4.26
CA GLN A 238 -17.46 0.53 5.27
C GLN A 238 -18.85 -0.01 5.61
N ASN A 239 -19.62 -0.44 4.61
CA ASN A 239 -20.94 -1.03 4.81
C ASN A 239 -20.86 -2.41 5.45
N TYR A 240 -19.80 -3.18 5.18
CA TYR A 240 -19.57 -4.46 5.84
C TYR A 240 -19.26 -4.27 7.33
N ILE A 241 -18.44 -3.27 7.68
CA ILE A 241 -18.06 -3.00 9.08
C ILE A 241 -19.28 -2.62 9.93
N VAL A 242 -20.25 -1.89 9.36
CA VAL A 242 -21.47 -1.47 10.07
C VAL A 242 -22.67 -2.40 9.85
N ASP A 243 -22.44 -3.62 9.35
CA ASP A 243 -23.51 -4.61 9.05
C ASP A 243 -24.62 -4.09 8.13
N GLY A 244 -24.28 -3.18 7.21
CA GLY A 244 -25.19 -2.45 6.34
C GLY A 244 -24.93 -2.62 4.85
N VAL A 245 -24.42 -3.78 4.41
CA VAL A 245 -24.16 -4.06 2.98
C VAL A 245 -25.47 -4.14 2.20
N PRO A 246 -25.71 -3.32 1.17
CA PRO A 246 -26.94 -3.36 0.40
C PRO A 246 -27.12 -4.68 -0.36
N GLU A 247 -28.25 -5.36 -0.11
CA GLU A 247 -28.67 -6.55 -0.84
C GLU A 247 -29.26 -6.13 -2.20
N GLY A 248 -28.73 -6.67 -3.31
CA GLY A 248 -29.20 -6.35 -4.67
C GLY A 248 -28.34 -5.33 -5.43
N GLU A 249 -27.26 -4.84 -4.84
CA GLU A 249 -26.29 -3.97 -5.50
C GLU A 249 -24.95 -4.66 -5.76
N ILE A 250 -24.16 -4.10 -6.69
CA ILE A 250 -22.78 -4.53 -6.92
C ILE A 250 -21.91 -3.97 -5.78
N ASN A 251 -21.40 -4.85 -4.93
CA ASN A 251 -20.62 -4.48 -3.74
C ASN A 251 -19.10 -4.65 -3.90
N TYR A 252 -18.64 -5.40 -4.90
CA TYR A 252 -17.23 -5.67 -5.17
C TYR A 252 -16.93 -5.49 -6.65
N ARG A 253 -15.83 -4.81 -6.99
CA ARG A 253 -15.45 -4.54 -8.39
C ARG A 253 -13.95 -4.67 -8.58
N ILE A 254 -13.55 -5.17 -9.75
CA ILE A 254 -12.20 -5.02 -10.26
C ILE A 254 -12.26 -3.96 -11.37
N ASN A 255 -11.64 -2.82 -11.13
CA ASN A 255 -11.54 -1.73 -12.10
C ASN A 255 -10.17 -1.77 -12.75
N VAL A 256 -10.12 -1.53 -14.06
CA VAL A 256 -8.90 -1.60 -14.85
C VAL A 256 -8.77 -0.33 -15.68
N GLY A 257 -7.60 0.27 -15.65
CA GLY A 257 -7.29 1.44 -16.45
C GLY A 257 -5.90 1.35 -17.06
N ARG A 258 -5.70 2.04 -18.19
CA ARG A 258 -4.36 2.18 -18.78
C ARG A 258 -3.59 3.27 -18.08
N VAL A 259 -2.41 2.95 -17.56
CA VAL A 259 -1.56 3.89 -16.82
C VAL A 259 -1.24 5.11 -17.68
N SER A 260 -0.84 4.90 -18.94
CA SER A 260 -0.51 5.99 -19.87
C SER A 260 -1.63 6.98 -20.14
N ASP A 261 -2.89 6.53 -20.04
CA ASP A 261 -4.06 7.37 -20.29
C ASP A 261 -4.49 8.09 -19.01
N LEU A 262 -4.47 7.40 -17.87
CA LEU A 262 -4.78 7.98 -16.56
C LEU A 262 -3.76 9.03 -16.11
N LEU A 263 -2.48 8.85 -16.46
CA LEU A 263 -1.44 9.84 -16.15
C LEU A 263 -1.42 11.02 -17.12
N ARG A 264 -2.12 10.96 -18.25
CA ARG A 264 -2.01 11.99 -19.27
C ARG A 264 -2.55 13.32 -18.73
N HIS A 265 -1.77 14.39 -18.92
CA HIS A 265 -2.09 15.75 -18.43
C HIS A 265 -2.14 15.90 -16.91
N THR A 266 -1.68 14.90 -16.16
CA THR A 266 -1.53 15.00 -14.70
C THR A 266 -0.11 15.37 -14.34
N ARG A 267 0.09 15.80 -13.11
CA ARG A 267 1.42 16.17 -12.61
C ARG A 267 2.34 14.97 -12.40
N CYS A 268 1.80 13.77 -12.52
CA CYS A 268 2.52 12.51 -12.36
C CYS A 268 3.04 11.95 -13.69
N ASP A 269 2.69 12.56 -14.83
CA ASP A 269 3.17 12.12 -16.13
C ASP A 269 4.70 12.26 -16.21
N VAL A 270 5.40 11.14 -16.28
CA VAL A 270 6.87 11.10 -16.40
C VAL A 270 7.40 11.69 -17.70
N ARG A 271 6.53 11.89 -18.71
CA ARG A 271 6.90 12.50 -20.00
C ARG A 271 6.94 14.01 -19.93
N LEU A 272 6.22 14.63 -18.99
CA LEU A 272 6.17 16.07 -18.85
C LEU A 272 7.46 16.56 -18.17
N ARG A 273 8.17 17.49 -18.80
CA ARG A 273 9.28 18.18 -18.14
C ARG A 273 8.72 19.08 -17.03
N PRO A 274 9.48 19.40 -15.95
CA PRO A 274 8.99 20.28 -14.88
C PRO A 274 8.47 21.65 -15.34
N THR A 275 8.92 22.13 -16.50
CA THR A 275 8.47 23.38 -17.14
C THR A 275 7.18 23.25 -17.96
N GLU A 276 6.69 22.03 -18.18
CA GLU A 276 5.52 21.71 -19.02
C GLU A 276 4.30 21.29 -18.19
N LEU A 277 4.39 21.36 -16.85
CA LEU A 277 3.28 21.06 -15.96
C LEU A 277 2.18 22.13 -16.11
N PRO A 278 0.95 21.76 -16.51
CA PRO A 278 -0.14 22.72 -16.65
C PRO A 278 -0.56 23.28 -15.28
N THR A 279 -0.62 24.60 -15.16
CA THR A 279 -1.28 25.28 -14.03
C THR A 279 -2.80 25.12 -14.17
N PHE A 280 -3.34 24.00 -13.74
CA PHE A 280 -4.79 23.82 -13.66
C PHE A 280 -5.36 24.62 -12.49
N VAL A 281 -6.08 25.68 -12.85
CA VAL A 281 -7.04 26.37 -11.98
C VAL A 281 -8.28 25.48 -11.91
N TYR A 282 -8.63 25.00 -10.72
CA TYR A 282 -9.87 24.27 -10.51
C TYR A 282 -11.05 25.12 -11.01
N PRO A 283 -11.96 24.59 -11.84
CA PRO A 283 -13.22 25.28 -12.09
C PRO A 283 -14.01 25.29 -10.79
N SER A 284 -14.29 26.50 -10.29
CA SER A 284 -15.21 26.70 -9.17
C SER A 284 -16.53 26.00 -9.48
N GLN A 285 -17.00 25.15 -8.56
CA GLN A 285 -18.37 24.65 -8.61
C GLN A 285 -19.33 25.84 -8.45
N THR A 286 -19.80 26.38 -9.56
CA THR A 286 -20.93 27.32 -9.59
C THR A 286 -22.18 26.59 -10.04
N SER A 287 -23.09 26.44 -9.06
CA SER A 287 -24.55 26.34 -9.15
C SER A 287 -25.17 25.32 -10.11
N LEU A 288 -25.67 24.22 -9.53
CA LEU A 288 -26.89 23.57 -10.01
C LEU A 288 -28.08 24.08 -9.19
N ARG A 289 -28.91 24.92 -9.83
CA ARG A 289 -30.33 25.20 -9.56
C ARG A 289 -30.93 25.77 -10.86
N PRO A 290 -32.24 25.65 -11.11
CA PRO A 290 -33.35 25.47 -10.16
C PRO A 290 -33.72 24.02 -9.87
#